data_AF-A0A1H1Q7W3-F1
#
_entry.id   AF-A0A1H1Q7W3-F1
#
_cell.length_a   1.000
_cell.length_b   1.000
_cell.length_c   1.000
_cell.angle_alpha   90.00
_cell.angle_beta   90.00
_cell.angle_gamma   90.00
#
_symmetry.space_group_name_H-M   'P 1'
#
loop_
_entity.id
_entity.type
_entity.pdbx_description
1 polymer ?
#
loop_
_entity_poly.entity_id
_entity_poly.type
_entity_poly.pdbx_seq_one_letter_code
_entity_poly.pdbx_strand_id
1 'polypeptide(L)'
;MNLILTRRPSGKKRNSFAPASLTLMAMLMLAAGCGANPNDTANAQNVNGGGIVDSSSGVSPDSAGKPVAQATPIPDKPATSTSKPATQSQKQQGTGIFNGLADGHSAEIKTDTDTIVFQASTEQIERMNKFEFGDPVSFSYIVKVINSETEGKIKQPWIVEIKKES
;
A
#
# COMPACT_ATOMS: atom_id res chain seq x y z
N MET A 1 -30.45 -29.37 -46.93
CA MET A 1 -30.40 -30.38 -45.85
C MET A 1 -30.09 -29.64 -44.55
N ASN A 2 -31.10 -29.40 -43.72
CA ASN A 2 -30.95 -28.74 -42.43
C ASN A 2 -30.56 -29.79 -41.38
N LEU A 3 -29.41 -29.63 -40.71
CA LEU A 3 -29.10 -30.39 -39.50
C LEU A 3 -29.36 -29.55 -38.25
N ILE A 4 -30.19 -30.12 -37.39
CA ILE A 4 -30.72 -29.61 -36.14
C ILE A 4 -29.67 -29.76 -35.01
N LEU A 5 -29.66 -28.79 -34.11
CA LEU A 5 -28.87 -28.71 -32.87
C LEU A 5 -29.03 -29.94 -31.97
N THR A 6 -27.95 -30.29 -31.25
CA THR A 6 -28.09 -30.79 -29.87
C THR A 6 -27.05 -30.15 -28.95
N ARG A 7 -27.54 -29.39 -27.96
CA ARG A 7 -26.78 -28.85 -26.82
C ARG A 7 -26.42 -29.98 -25.85
N ARG A 8 -25.25 -29.89 -25.22
CA ARG A 8 -24.83 -30.75 -24.10
C ARG A 8 -24.48 -29.86 -22.90
N PRO A 9 -25.24 -29.88 -21.78
CA PRO A 9 -24.82 -29.26 -20.54
C PRO A 9 -24.34 -30.33 -19.55
N SER A 10 -23.11 -30.20 -19.06
CA SER A 10 -22.57 -30.99 -17.93
C SER A 10 -21.31 -30.28 -17.44
N GLY A 11 -21.06 -29.96 -16.18
CA GLY A 11 -21.80 -30.13 -14.93
C GLY A 11 -21.03 -29.30 -13.89
N LYS A 12 -21.76 -28.59 -13.05
CA LYS A 12 -21.25 -27.64 -12.04
C LYS A 12 -20.69 -28.44 -10.85
N LYS A 13 -19.37 -28.46 -10.64
CA LYS A 13 -18.77 -28.99 -9.40
C LYS A 13 -18.48 -27.84 -8.43
N ARG A 14 -19.27 -27.78 -7.38
CA ARG A 14 -19.10 -26.89 -6.22
C ARG A 14 -18.29 -27.66 -5.19
N ASN A 15 -17.07 -27.25 -4.90
CA ASN A 15 -16.34 -27.77 -3.75
C ASN A 15 -16.51 -26.75 -2.62
N SER A 16 -17.36 -27.11 -1.65
CA SER A 16 -17.46 -26.48 -0.34
C SER A 16 -16.74 -27.40 0.63
N PHE A 17 -15.75 -26.86 1.34
CA PHE A 17 -15.18 -27.49 2.54
C PHE A 17 -15.12 -26.44 3.65
N ALA A 18 -15.61 -26.87 4.82
CA ALA A 18 -15.92 -26.09 6.01
C ALA A 18 -14.66 -25.68 6.82
N PRO A 19 -14.78 -24.71 7.74
CA PRO A 19 -13.69 -24.25 8.60
C PRO A 19 -13.57 -25.10 9.89
N ALA A 20 -12.34 -25.49 10.22
CA ALA A 20 -11.88 -25.96 11.52
C ALA A 20 -10.40 -25.53 11.62
N SER A 21 -9.81 -25.08 12.71
CA SER A 21 -10.02 -25.38 14.12
C SER A 21 -9.39 -24.28 14.97
N LEU A 22 -10.07 -23.96 16.06
CA LEU A 22 -9.59 -23.18 17.20
C LEU A 22 -8.42 -23.92 17.87
N THR A 23 -7.29 -23.25 18.14
CA THR A 23 -6.32 -23.74 19.14
C THR A 23 -5.82 -22.58 19.99
N LEU A 24 -6.21 -22.63 21.26
CA LEU A 24 -5.89 -21.74 22.37
C LEU A 24 -4.86 -22.47 23.25
N MET A 25 -3.66 -21.94 23.46
CA MET A 25 -2.70 -22.41 24.48
C MET A 25 -1.57 -21.35 24.62
N ALA A 26 -1.66 -20.39 25.55
CA ALA A 26 -1.27 -20.42 26.97
C ALA A 26 0.25 -20.18 27.25
N MET A 27 0.55 -18.94 27.71
CA MET A 27 1.37 -18.52 28.88
C MET A 27 2.81 -18.99 29.19
N LEU A 28 3.52 -18.08 29.90
CA LEU A 28 4.73 -18.16 30.78
C LEU A 28 6.11 -17.96 30.10
N MET A 29 7.11 -17.21 30.61
CA MET A 29 7.32 -16.17 31.65
C MET A 29 8.86 -15.92 31.79
N LEU A 30 9.25 -14.74 32.32
CA LEU A 30 10.44 -14.43 33.17
C LEU A 30 11.85 -14.08 32.56
N ALA A 31 12.16 -12.77 32.67
CA ALA A 31 13.23 -12.12 33.47
C ALA A 31 14.74 -12.21 33.14
N ALA A 32 15.37 -11.02 33.03
CA ALA A 32 16.69 -10.53 33.52
C ALA A 32 17.25 -9.49 32.51
N GLY A 33 17.87 -8.36 32.83
CA GLY A 33 18.41 -7.79 34.07
C GLY A 33 19.72 -7.05 33.76
N CYS A 34 19.95 -5.93 34.47
CA CYS A 34 21.24 -5.26 34.75
C CYS A 34 21.83 -4.24 33.74
N GLY A 35 22.11 -3.02 34.24
CA GLY A 35 22.93 -2.00 33.57
C GLY A 35 22.78 -0.60 34.16
N ALA A 36 23.19 -0.40 35.42
CA ALA A 36 23.20 0.89 36.10
C ALA A 36 24.34 1.81 35.61
N ASN A 37 24.08 3.12 35.56
CA ASN A 37 25.11 4.18 35.66
C ASN A 37 24.56 5.29 36.59
N PRO A 38 25.14 5.51 37.78
CA PRO A 38 24.75 6.61 38.64
C PRO A 38 25.56 7.87 38.25
N ASN A 39 24.87 8.99 38.02
CA ASN A 39 25.47 10.28 38.26
C ASN A 39 24.45 11.13 39.00
N ASP A 40 24.74 11.29 40.28
CA ASP A 40 24.01 12.07 41.24
C ASP A 40 23.97 13.54 40.82
N THR A 41 22.78 14.13 40.81
CA THR A 41 22.61 15.51 41.24
C THR A 41 21.28 15.64 41.95
N ALA A 42 21.38 15.87 43.25
CA ALA A 42 20.30 16.02 44.18
C ALA A 42 19.37 17.18 43.80
N ASN A 43 18.06 16.92 43.79
CA ASN A 43 17.12 17.88 44.35
C ASN A 43 15.90 17.13 44.92
N ALA A 44 15.68 17.31 46.21
CA ALA A 44 14.63 16.66 46.98
C ALA A 44 13.31 17.38 46.78
N GLN A 45 12.25 16.67 46.38
CA GLN A 45 10.89 17.03 46.78
C GLN A 45 9.96 15.81 46.82
N ASN A 46 9.81 15.31 48.04
CA ASN A 46 8.65 14.67 48.65
C ASN A 46 7.29 15.01 48.00
N VAL A 47 6.53 14.01 47.50
CA VAL A 47 5.14 13.70 47.92
C VAL A 47 4.76 12.25 47.53
N ASN A 48 4.12 11.55 48.46
CA ASN A 48 3.47 10.24 48.35
C ASN A 48 2.33 10.20 47.29
N GLY A 49 2.18 9.05 46.60
CA GLY A 49 0.84 8.53 46.24
C GLY A 49 0.59 8.12 44.78
N GLY A 50 0.84 6.84 44.46
CA GLY A 50 -0.03 5.96 43.66
C GLY A 50 -0.39 6.29 42.21
N GLY A 51 0.04 5.42 41.28
CA GLY A 51 -0.60 5.30 39.96
C GLY A 51 0.33 4.76 38.87
N ILE A 52 0.28 3.46 38.64
CA ILE A 52 1.01 2.73 37.59
C ILE A 52 0.16 2.78 36.30
N VAL A 53 0.71 3.24 35.18
CA VAL A 53 0.31 2.76 33.84
C VAL A 53 1.56 2.59 32.98
N ASP A 54 1.77 1.32 32.63
CA ASP A 54 2.77 0.75 31.75
C ASP A 54 2.23 0.73 30.31
N SER A 55 3.09 0.93 29.31
CA SER A 55 3.21 -0.01 28.17
C SER A 55 4.07 0.55 27.04
N SER A 56 4.98 -0.32 26.65
CA SER A 56 6.06 -0.21 25.70
C SER A 56 5.65 -0.29 24.23
N SER A 57 6.48 0.34 23.42
CA SER A 57 6.75 0.08 22.00
C SER A 57 7.00 -1.40 21.65
N GLY A 58 6.63 -1.77 20.42
CA GLY A 58 7.42 -2.70 19.59
C GLY A 58 6.65 -3.87 18.99
N VAL A 59 6.44 -3.85 17.66
CA VAL A 59 6.25 -5.06 16.86
C VAL A 59 7.01 -4.98 15.53
N SER A 60 7.75 -6.05 15.26
CA SER A 60 8.26 -6.56 13.99
C SER A 60 8.55 -8.06 14.25
N PRO A 61 8.76 -8.96 13.26
CA PRO A 61 8.63 -8.87 11.79
C PRO A 61 7.95 -10.12 11.15
N ASP A 62 8.08 -10.23 9.82
CA ASP A 62 8.07 -11.47 8.98
C ASP A 62 6.72 -12.07 8.51
N SER A 63 6.48 -12.12 7.19
CA SER A 63 6.86 -13.27 6.35
C SER A 63 6.14 -13.31 5.00
N ALA A 64 6.81 -13.99 4.05
CA ALA A 64 6.61 -13.98 2.60
C ALA A 64 5.36 -14.72 2.07
N GLY A 65 4.80 -14.22 0.96
CA GLY A 65 3.81 -14.89 0.12
C GLY A 65 3.86 -14.41 -1.34
N LYS A 66 4.03 -15.35 -2.27
CA LYS A 66 4.40 -15.19 -3.70
C LYS A 66 3.31 -14.56 -4.59
N PRO A 67 3.66 -13.99 -5.77
CA PRO A 67 2.70 -13.32 -6.65
C PRO A 67 1.98 -14.30 -7.58
N VAL A 68 0.67 -14.12 -7.75
CA VAL A 68 -0.09 -14.80 -8.81
C VAL A 68 -0.80 -13.72 -9.64
N ALA A 69 -0.54 -13.74 -10.95
CA ALA A 69 -1.14 -12.90 -11.99
C ALA A 69 -2.69 -13.06 -11.99
N GLN A 70 -3.54 -12.20 -12.56
CA GLN A 70 -3.49 -11.54 -13.86
C GLN A 70 -4.80 -10.72 -13.97
N ALA A 71 -4.75 -9.40 -14.18
CA ALA A 71 -5.94 -8.64 -14.55
C ALA A 71 -5.98 -8.47 -16.08
N THR A 72 -7.06 -8.96 -16.69
CA THR A 72 -7.37 -8.86 -18.12
C THR A 72 -8.02 -7.51 -18.42
N PRO A 73 -7.54 -6.71 -19.39
CA PRO A 73 -8.29 -5.56 -19.91
C PRO A 73 -9.17 -5.96 -21.10
N ILE A 74 -10.47 -5.61 -21.05
CA ILE A 74 -11.38 -5.63 -22.22
C ILE A 74 -11.33 -4.24 -22.88
N PRO A 75 -11.33 -4.15 -24.22
CA PRO A 75 -10.80 -3.00 -24.95
C PRO A 75 -11.87 -2.02 -25.42
N ASP A 76 -11.51 -0.75 -25.61
CA ASP A 76 -12.01 0.01 -26.74
C ASP A 76 -10.91 0.91 -27.35
N LYS A 77 -10.80 0.78 -28.68
CA LYS A 77 -9.87 1.40 -29.65
C LYS A 77 -10.54 2.68 -30.23
N PRO A 78 -9.88 3.60 -30.99
CA PRO A 78 -8.90 3.35 -32.04
C PRO A 78 -7.52 4.01 -31.83
N ALA A 79 -6.53 3.41 -32.51
CA ALA A 79 -5.11 3.65 -32.36
C ALA A 79 -4.59 4.79 -33.24
N THR A 80 -3.59 5.51 -32.71
CA THR A 80 -2.52 6.12 -33.51
C THR A 80 -1.20 5.64 -32.94
N SER A 81 -0.61 4.68 -33.66
CA SER A 81 0.70 4.10 -33.41
C SER A 81 1.79 5.07 -33.83
N THR A 82 2.78 5.34 -32.97
CA THR A 82 4.21 5.47 -33.33
C THR A 82 5.09 5.42 -32.07
N SER A 83 6.15 4.61 -32.18
CA SER A 83 7.44 4.62 -31.44
C SER A 83 7.62 3.78 -30.16
N LYS A 84 8.50 2.78 -30.32
CA LYS A 84 9.42 2.16 -29.33
C LYS A 84 8.79 1.38 -28.15
N PRO A 85 9.40 0.29 -27.64
CA PRO A 85 8.88 -0.39 -26.46
C PRO A 85 8.94 0.60 -25.29
N ALA A 86 7.79 1.07 -24.83
CA ALA A 86 7.74 2.04 -23.76
C ALA A 86 8.05 1.31 -22.45
N THR A 87 9.14 1.69 -21.79
CA THR A 87 9.47 1.36 -20.39
C THR A 87 8.47 2.02 -19.41
N GLN A 88 7.37 2.58 -19.92
CA GLN A 88 6.39 3.39 -19.20
C GLN A 88 5.00 3.24 -19.85
N SER A 89 3.95 3.29 -19.04
CA SER A 89 2.57 3.33 -19.52
C SER A 89 2.19 4.67 -20.17
N GLN A 90 1.03 4.68 -20.83
CA GLN A 90 0.33 5.92 -21.17
C GLN A 90 -0.12 6.65 -19.90
N LYS A 91 -0.40 7.96 -20.03
CA LYS A 91 -0.94 8.81 -18.96
C LYS A 91 -2.33 8.29 -18.58
N GLN A 92 -2.51 8.02 -17.29
CA GLN A 92 -3.75 7.56 -16.66
C GLN A 92 -4.31 8.69 -15.80
N GLN A 93 -5.63 8.72 -15.63
CA GLN A 93 -6.32 9.66 -14.73
C GLN A 93 -6.74 8.93 -13.45
N GLY A 94 -6.79 9.65 -12.34
CA GLY A 94 -7.19 9.14 -11.04
C GLY A 94 -7.82 10.22 -10.17
N THR A 95 -8.59 9.77 -9.19
CA THR A 95 -9.17 10.59 -8.12
C THR A 95 -8.90 9.91 -6.79
N GLY A 96 -8.86 10.68 -5.71
CA GLY A 96 -8.66 10.13 -4.38
C GLY A 96 -8.62 11.20 -3.30
N ILE A 97 -8.20 10.78 -2.11
CA ILE A 97 -7.99 11.63 -0.94
C ILE A 97 -6.49 11.72 -0.68
N PHE A 98 -5.97 12.93 -0.55
CA PHE A 98 -4.56 13.17 -0.24
C PHE A 98 -4.28 12.82 1.23
N ASN A 99 -3.38 11.86 1.47
CA ASN A 99 -2.97 11.45 2.81
C ASN A 99 -1.67 12.13 3.27
N GLY A 100 -1.04 12.94 2.41
CA GLY A 100 0.19 13.64 2.72
C GLY A 100 1.37 13.19 1.86
N LEU A 101 2.51 13.81 2.12
CA LEU A 101 3.79 13.39 1.57
C LEU A 101 4.35 12.24 2.42
N ALA A 102 4.74 11.14 1.78
CA ALA A 102 5.43 10.05 2.46
C ALA A 102 6.92 10.36 2.64
N ASP A 103 7.51 11.06 1.67
CA ASP A 103 8.85 11.65 1.72
C ASP A 103 8.96 12.85 0.75
N GLY A 104 10.16 13.43 0.60
CA GLY A 104 10.38 14.59 -0.28
C GLY A 104 10.23 14.32 -1.79
N HIS A 105 9.95 13.09 -2.20
CA HIS A 105 9.79 12.63 -3.59
C HIS A 105 8.55 11.77 -3.78
N SER A 106 7.74 11.56 -2.75
CA SER A 106 6.57 10.69 -2.84
C SER A 106 5.38 11.19 -2.03
N ALA A 107 4.19 10.91 -2.55
CA ALA A 107 2.92 11.29 -1.96
C ALA A 107 2.01 10.08 -1.81
N GLU A 108 1.28 10.03 -0.71
CA GLU A 108 0.30 9.00 -0.43
C GLU A 108 -1.09 9.51 -0.79
N ILE A 109 -1.80 8.76 -1.64
CA ILE A 109 -3.17 9.07 -2.05
C ILE A 109 -4.03 7.83 -1.80
N LYS A 110 -5.08 8.00 -1.00
CA LYS A 110 -6.12 7.00 -0.83
C LYS A 110 -7.06 7.04 -2.03
N THR A 111 -6.98 6.02 -2.87
CA THR A 111 -7.90 5.78 -3.98
C THR A 111 -9.11 4.97 -3.49
N ASP A 112 -10.10 4.75 -4.36
CA ASP A 112 -11.28 3.93 -4.02
C ASP A 112 -10.93 2.49 -3.63
N THR A 113 -9.80 1.98 -4.13
CA THR A 113 -9.39 0.59 -3.92
C THR A 113 -8.33 0.42 -2.84
N ASP A 114 -7.38 1.34 -2.74
CA ASP A 114 -6.23 1.22 -1.85
C ASP A 114 -5.54 2.57 -1.60
N THR A 115 -4.67 2.60 -0.61
CA THR A 115 -3.72 3.69 -0.38
C THR A 115 -2.45 3.44 -1.18
N ILE A 116 -2.18 4.30 -2.17
CA ILE A 116 -1.07 4.14 -3.10
C ILE A 116 -0.05 5.26 -2.89
N VAL A 117 1.23 4.90 -2.80
CA VAL A 117 2.35 5.84 -2.81
C VAL A 117 2.77 6.10 -4.24
N PHE A 118 2.63 7.35 -4.68
CA PHE A 118 3.06 7.82 -5.98
C PHE A 118 4.37 8.59 -5.86
N GLN A 119 5.29 8.36 -6.79
CA GLN A 119 6.45 9.23 -6.95
C GLN A 119 6.03 10.56 -7.55
N ALA A 120 6.74 11.62 -7.19
CA ALA A 120 6.47 12.96 -7.66
C ALA A 120 7.77 13.72 -7.91
N SER A 121 7.75 14.61 -8.89
CA SER A 121 8.83 15.58 -9.09
C SER A 121 8.81 16.65 -7.99
N THR A 122 9.92 17.36 -7.81
CA THR A 122 10.00 18.49 -6.88
C THR A 122 8.88 19.52 -7.10
N GLU A 123 8.56 19.84 -8.35
CA GLU A 123 7.47 20.77 -8.68
C GLU A 123 6.10 20.26 -8.17
N GLN A 124 5.84 18.96 -8.30
CA GLN A 124 4.59 18.36 -7.84
C GLN A 124 4.54 18.31 -6.31
N ILE A 125 5.66 18.03 -5.65
CA ILE A 125 5.79 18.06 -4.19
C ILE A 125 5.51 19.48 -3.67
N GLU A 126 6.10 20.51 -4.28
CA GLU A 126 5.82 21.91 -3.93
C GLU A 126 4.36 22.30 -4.12
N ARG A 127 3.68 21.73 -5.12
CA ARG A 127 2.24 21.91 -5.30
C ARG A 127 1.45 21.23 -4.18
N MET A 128 1.80 19.98 -3.84
CA MET A 128 1.15 19.19 -2.81
C MET A 128 1.41 19.70 -1.39
N ASN A 129 2.49 20.46 -1.15
CA ASN A 129 2.73 21.15 0.12
C ASN A 129 1.64 22.18 0.49
N LYS A 130 0.79 22.55 -0.47
CA LYS A 130 -0.36 23.44 -0.25
C LYS A 130 -1.65 22.67 0.03
N PHE A 131 -1.62 21.34 -0.03
CA PHE A 131 -2.76 20.48 0.24
C PHE A 131 -2.70 20.03 1.70
N GLU A 132 -3.87 19.80 2.27
CA GLU A 132 -4.03 19.29 3.63
C GLU A 132 -4.41 17.81 3.60
N PHE A 133 -4.10 17.10 4.68
CA PHE A 133 -4.58 15.74 4.86
C PHE A 133 -6.10 15.68 4.72
N GLY A 134 -6.61 14.77 3.91
CA GLY A 134 -8.04 14.62 3.67
C GLY A 134 -8.57 15.43 2.48
N ASP A 135 -7.75 16.29 1.85
CA ASP A 135 -8.17 17.04 0.67
C ASP A 135 -8.52 16.09 -0.49
N PRO A 136 -9.70 16.24 -1.13
CA PRO A 136 -10.01 15.51 -2.35
C PRO A 136 -9.13 16.02 -3.49
N VAL A 137 -8.58 15.09 -4.28
CA VAL A 137 -7.67 15.40 -5.38
C VAL A 137 -8.07 14.66 -6.65
N SER A 138 -7.82 15.29 -7.79
CA SER A 138 -7.70 14.60 -9.06
C SER A 138 -6.28 14.74 -9.58
N PHE A 139 -5.82 13.69 -10.22
CA PHE A 139 -4.45 13.57 -10.65
C PHE A 139 -4.34 12.72 -11.90
N SER A 140 -3.19 12.84 -12.53
CA SER A 140 -2.79 11.98 -13.61
C SER A 140 -1.43 11.39 -13.32
N TYR A 141 -1.22 10.15 -13.74
CA TYR A 141 0.00 9.43 -13.46
C TYR A 141 0.40 8.53 -14.62
N ILE A 142 1.64 8.07 -14.58
CA ILE A 142 2.22 7.09 -15.49
C ILE A 142 2.87 6.00 -14.64
N VAL A 143 2.94 4.77 -15.14
CA VAL A 143 3.62 3.66 -14.48
C VAL A 143 4.91 3.38 -15.23
N LYS A 144 6.05 3.57 -14.56
CA LYS A 144 7.38 3.20 -15.08
C LYS A 144 7.74 1.80 -14.64
N VAL A 145 8.32 1.01 -15.54
CA VAL A 145 8.88 -0.30 -15.21
C VAL A 145 10.38 -0.12 -14.97
N ILE A 146 10.82 -0.37 -13.75
CA ILE A 146 12.23 -0.22 -13.34
C ILE A 146 12.81 -1.61 -13.12
N ASN A 147 14.04 -1.83 -13.58
CA ASN A 147 14.77 -3.05 -13.25
C ASN A 147 15.50 -2.82 -11.91
N SER A 148 15.01 -3.45 -10.86
CA SER A 148 15.71 -3.63 -9.59
C SER A 148 16.61 -4.87 -9.68
N GLU A 149 17.82 -4.79 -9.14
CA GLU A 149 18.75 -5.92 -9.09
C GLU A 149 18.22 -7.06 -8.22
N THR A 150 17.43 -6.73 -7.19
CA THR A 150 16.92 -7.70 -6.21
C THR A 150 15.56 -8.27 -6.60
N GLU A 151 14.66 -7.43 -7.14
CA GLU A 151 13.26 -7.81 -7.40
C GLU A 151 12.91 -7.93 -8.89
N GLY A 152 13.89 -7.68 -9.77
CA GLY A 152 13.66 -7.66 -11.21
C GLY A 152 12.80 -6.47 -11.62
N LYS A 153 11.81 -6.68 -12.49
CA LYS A 153 10.98 -5.60 -13.05
C LYS A 153 9.90 -5.16 -12.05
N ILE A 154 10.10 -4.02 -11.41
CA ILE A 154 9.11 -3.36 -10.54
C ILE A 154 8.30 -2.31 -11.29
N LYS A 155 7.04 -2.14 -10.92
CA LYS A 155 6.17 -1.08 -11.45
C LYS A 155 6.10 0.05 -10.44
N GLN A 156 6.46 1.25 -10.84
CA GLN A 156 6.43 2.43 -9.99
C GLN A 156 5.48 3.47 -10.59
N PRO A 157 4.43 3.92 -9.87
CA PRO A 157 3.55 4.96 -10.34
C PRO A 157 4.16 6.34 -10.07
N TRP A 158 4.05 7.25 -11.03
CA TRP A 158 4.60 8.60 -11.00
C TRP A 158 3.51 9.60 -11.34
N ILE A 159 3.26 10.56 -10.46
CA ILE A 159 2.37 11.69 -10.74
C ILE A 159 2.95 12.47 -11.92
N VAL A 160 2.07 12.89 -12.82
CA VAL A 160 2.36 13.83 -13.91
C VAL A 160 1.73 15.18 -13.60
N GLU A 161 0.53 15.16 -13.03
CA GLU A 161 -0.21 16.36 -12.66
C GLU A 161 -1.13 16.03 -11.49
N ILE A 162 -1.31 16.95 -10.56
CA ILE A 162 -2.26 16.84 -9.46
C ILE A 162 -2.85 18.20 -9.16
N LYS A 163 -4.13 18.21 -8.78
CA LYS A 163 -4.86 19.37 -8.31
C LYS A 163 -5.80 18.97 -7.18
N LYS A 164 -6.03 19.92 -6.27
CA LYS A 164 -7.10 19.83 -5.31
C LYS A 164 -8.45 20.03 -6.00
N GLU A 165 -9.40 19.17 -5.70
CA GLU A 165 -10.80 19.36 -6.05
C GLU A 165 -11.43 20.35 -5.05
N SER A 166 -12.26 21.27 -5.56
CA SER A 166 -12.89 22.34 -4.77
C SER A 166 -14.26 21.95 -4.26
#